data_AF-A0A7I7SV96-F1
#
_entry.id   AF-A0A7I7SV96-F1
#
_cell.length_a   1.000
_cell.length_b   1.000
_cell.length_c   1.000
_cell.angle_alpha   90.00
_cell.angle_beta   90.00
_cell.angle_gamma   90.00
#
_symmetry.space_group_name_H-M   'P 1'
#
loop_
_entity.id
_entity.type
_entity.pdbx_description
1 polymer ?
#
loop_
_entity_poly.entity_id
_entity_poly.type
_entity_poly.pdbx_seq_one_letter_code
_entity_poly.pdbx_strand_id
1 'polypeptide(L)'
;MYWRPALGGPVPIAIATATGTTVETATEAAAQLEHDVLLPCVEPVLAAYSREFKLSKRVLRGNVASALAGAAGMLVRAGTALNLDPVEVVRSMLALPSLTDTGHYERPFDDRADRFFVRHNCCMFYRVHGGGTCGDCVLTPETQRLEMWRTAVAPAGGKTRPTG
;
A
#
# COMPACT_ATOMS: atom_id res chain seq x y z
N MET A 1 8.01 -15.01 -15.86
CA MET A 1 8.37 -14.32 -14.59
C MET A 1 9.28 -15.27 -13.82
N TYR A 2 10.39 -14.76 -13.29
CA TYR A 2 11.33 -15.49 -12.45
C TYR A 2 11.31 -14.86 -11.07
N TRP A 3 11.34 -15.68 -10.01
CA TRP A 3 11.44 -15.19 -8.64
C TRP A 3 12.28 -16.13 -7.80
N ARG A 4 12.80 -15.64 -6.69
CA ARG A 4 13.58 -16.43 -5.71
C ARG A 4 13.00 -16.24 -4.31
N PRO A 5 12.82 -17.30 -3.51
CA PRO A 5 12.47 -17.16 -2.10
C PRO A 5 13.52 -16.32 -1.36
N ALA A 6 13.06 -15.39 -0.52
CA ALA A 6 13.90 -14.62 0.38
C ALA A 6 13.36 -14.78 1.81
N LEU A 7 14.25 -15.02 2.77
CA LEU A 7 13.89 -15.13 4.19
C LEU A 7 13.45 -13.78 4.79
N GLY A 8 13.81 -12.67 4.12
CA GLY A 8 13.41 -11.32 4.48
C GLY A 8 13.85 -10.30 3.43
N GLY A 9 13.33 -9.08 3.52
CA GLY A 9 13.60 -8.00 2.57
C GLY A 9 12.80 -8.11 1.26
N PRO A 10 13.15 -7.31 0.25
CA PRO A 10 12.46 -7.32 -1.05
C PRO A 10 12.56 -8.69 -1.73
N VAL A 11 11.44 -9.19 -2.28
CA VAL A 11 11.42 -10.43 -3.05
C VAL A 11 12.08 -10.16 -4.42
N PRO A 12 13.18 -10.85 -4.78
CA PRO A 12 13.79 -10.70 -6.09
C PRO A 12 12.85 -11.26 -7.17
N ILE A 13 12.38 -10.40 -8.04
CA ILE A 13 11.51 -10.73 -9.17
C ILE A 13 12.17 -10.21 -10.44
N ALA A 14 12.19 -11.03 -11.50
CA ALA A 14 12.63 -10.65 -12.82
C ALA A 14 11.58 -11.04 -13.87
N ILE A 15 11.44 -10.20 -14.89
CA ILE A 15 10.51 -10.39 -15.99
C ILE A 15 11.33 -10.23 -17.28
N ALA A 16 11.24 -11.20 -18.19
CA ALA A 16 11.99 -11.17 -19.46
C ALA A 16 11.46 -10.07 -20.39
N THR A 17 10.13 -9.94 -20.46
CA THR A 17 9.44 -8.90 -21.21
C THR A 17 8.25 -8.44 -20.39
N ALA A 18 8.18 -7.15 -20.09
CA ALA A 18 7.01 -6.55 -19.45
C ALA A 18 6.09 -6.01 -20.56
N THR A 19 4.87 -6.51 -20.61
CA THR A 19 3.78 -5.91 -21.38
C THR A 19 2.81 -5.23 -20.41
N GLY A 20 2.04 -4.27 -20.89
CA GLY A 20 1.06 -3.56 -20.08
C GLY A 20 -0.12 -3.11 -20.92
N THR A 21 -1.18 -2.73 -20.20
CA THR A 21 -2.37 -2.10 -20.77
C THR A 21 -2.29 -0.61 -20.50
N THR A 22 -2.43 0.21 -21.53
CA THR A 22 -2.54 1.67 -21.36
C THR A 22 -3.93 2.01 -20.83
N VAL A 23 -3.98 2.91 -19.86
CA VAL A 23 -5.19 3.41 -19.22
C VAL A 23 -5.09 4.93 -19.10
N GLU A 24 -6.21 5.63 -19.24
CA GLU A 24 -6.25 7.09 -19.30
C GLU A 24 -6.71 7.71 -17.97
N THR A 25 -7.38 6.93 -17.12
CA THR A 25 -7.91 7.41 -15.83
C THR A 25 -7.57 6.49 -14.67
N ALA A 26 -7.56 7.04 -13.45
CA ALA A 26 -7.38 6.26 -12.22
C ALA A 26 -8.46 5.20 -12.01
N THR A 27 -9.69 5.48 -12.45
CA THR A 27 -10.82 4.53 -12.38
C THR A 27 -10.64 3.36 -13.34
N GLU A 28 -10.21 3.62 -14.58
CA GLU A 28 -9.85 2.57 -15.54
C GLU A 28 -8.68 1.72 -15.03
N ALA A 29 -7.63 2.38 -14.51
CA ALA A 29 -6.49 1.69 -13.91
C ALA A 29 -6.93 0.76 -12.76
N ALA A 30 -7.81 1.25 -11.88
CA ALA A 30 -8.34 0.47 -10.77
C ALA A 30 -9.17 -0.74 -11.24
N ALA A 31 -10.05 -0.55 -12.22
CA ALA A 31 -10.85 -1.63 -12.79
C ALA A 31 -9.98 -2.69 -13.47
N GLN A 32 -8.97 -2.26 -14.23
CA GLN A 32 -8.03 -3.18 -14.88
C GLN A 32 -7.20 -3.95 -13.85
N LEU A 33 -6.73 -3.30 -12.78
CA LEU A 33 -6.02 -3.97 -11.69
C LEU A 33 -6.91 -4.95 -10.92
N GLU A 34 -8.20 -4.63 -10.71
CA GLU A 34 -9.13 -5.58 -10.11
C GLU A 34 -9.31 -6.82 -10.99
N HIS A 35 -9.57 -6.59 -12.27
CA HIS A 35 -9.82 -7.65 -13.26
C HIS A 35 -8.59 -8.53 -13.53
N ASP A 36 -7.41 -7.93 -13.76
CA ASP A 36 -6.23 -8.66 -14.21
C ASP A 36 -5.32 -9.15 -13.07
N VAL A 37 -5.41 -8.53 -11.89
CA VAL A 37 -4.49 -8.81 -10.78
C VAL A 37 -5.24 -9.27 -9.54
N LEU A 38 -6.18 -8.48 -9.00
CA LEU A 38 -6.78 -8.82 -7.71
C LEU A 38 -7.58 -10.11 -7.78
N LEU A 39 -8.52 -10.21 -8.73
CA LEU A 39 -9.39 -11.37 -8.83
C LEU A 39 -8.65 -12.66 -9.26
N PRO A 40 -7.81 -12.68 -10.31
CA PRO A 40 -7.19 -13.91 -10.77
C PRO A 40 -5.93 -14.31 -9.98
N CYS A 41 -5.19 -13.36 -9.40
CA CYS A 41 -3.92 -13.63 -8.75
C CYS A 41 -3.98 -13.52 -7.22
N VAL A 42 -4.64 -12.49 -6.69
CA VAL A 42 -4.63 -12.20 -5.25
C VAL A 42 -5.70 -13.00 -4.50
N GLU A 43 -6.95 -13.01 -4.97
CA GLU A 43 -8.06 -13.68 -4.28
C GLU A 43 -7.82 -15.20 -4.05
N PRO A 44 -7.21 -15.97 -4.98
CA PRO A 44 -6.87 -17.38 -4.72
C PRO A 44 -5.88 -17.55 -3.57
N VAL A 45 -4.91 -16.64 -3.45
CA VAL A 45 -3.94 -16.64 -2.33
C VAL A 45 -4.66 -16.29 -1.03
N LEU A 46 -5.54 -15.28 -1.03
CA LEU A 46 -6.33 -14.95 0.16
C LEU A 46 -7.22 -16.13 0.60
N ALA A 47 -7.85 -16.80 -0.35
CA ALA A 47 -8.68 -17.97 -0.08
C ALA A 47 -7.86 -19.14 0.49
N ALA A 48 -6.66 -19.39 -0.03
CA ALA A 48 -5.75 -20.39 0.51
C ALA A 48 -5.32 -20.06 1.95
N TYR A 49 -4.91 -18.81 2.22
CA TYR A 49 -4.52 -18.37 3.55
C TYR A 49 -5.68 -18.41 4.55
N SER A 50 -6.88 -17.99 4.13
CA SER A 50 -8.07 -18.05 4.98
C SER A 50 -8.42 -19.49 5.35
N ARG A 51 -8.30 -20.43 4.40
CA ARG A 51 -8.57 -21.86 4.63
C ARG A 51 -7.54 -22.51 5.54
N GLU A 52 -6.25 -22.28 5.27
CA GLU A 52 -5.13 -22.94 5.94
C GLU A 52 -4.90 -22.37 7.35
N PHE A 53 -4.82 -21.04 7.46
CA PHE A 53 -4.45 -20.35 8.70
C PHE A 53 -5.63 -19.77 9.46
N LYS A 54 -6.87 -20.04 9.01
CA LYS A 54 -8.13 -19.55 9.62
C LYS A 54 -8.17 -18.02 9.77
N LEU A 55 -7.49 -17.31 8.88
CA LEU A 55 -7.49 -15.85 8.87
C LEU A 55 -8.80 -15.30 8.29
N SER A 56 -9.31 -14.24 8.91
CA SER A 56 -10.48 -13.52 8.42
C SER A 56 -10.20 -12.92 7.04
N LYS A 57 -11.13 -13.12 6.09
CA LYS A 57 -11.06 -12.48 4.77
C LYS A 57 -11.02 -10.95 4.86
N ARG A 58 -11.65 -10.35 5.88
CA ARG A 58 -11.62 -8.90 6.11
C ARG A 58 -10.20 -8.43 6.45
N VAL A 59 -9.50 -9.16 7.32
CA VAL A 59 -8.09 -8.88 7.68
C VAL A 59 -7.21 -9.02 6.43
N LEU A 60 -7.39 -10.09 5.67
CA LEU A 60 -6.61 -10.35 4.45
C LEU A 60 -6.80 -9.25 3.38
N ARG A 61 -8.04 -8.81 3.13
CA ARG A 61 -8.33 -7.69 2.21
C ARG A 61 -7.79 -6.36 2.72
N GLY A 62 -7.84 -6.12 4.04
CA GLY A 62 -7.18 -4.98 4.67
C GLY A 62 -5.66 -4.96 4.44
N ASN A 63 -5.01 -6.13 4.46
CA ASN A 63 -3.59 -6.26 4.13
C ASN A 63 -3.32 -5.95 2.64
N VAL A 64 -4.21 -6.36 1.73
CA VAL A 64 -4.10 -5.98 0.30
C VAL A 64 -4.20 -4.47 0.12
N ALA A 65 -5.16 -3.82 0.76
CA ALA A 65 -5.30 -2.36 0.71
C ALA A 65 -4.05 -1.63 1.25
N SER A 66 -3.51 -2.12 2.37
CA SER A 66 -2.24 -1.63 2.95
C SER A 66 -1.06 -1.78 1.98
N ALA A 67 -0.94 -2.93 1.32
CA ALA A 67 0.12 -3.19 0.35
C ALA A 67 0.01 -2.27 -0.88
N LEU A 68 -1.21 -2.04 -1.39
CA LEU A 68 -1.47 -1.10 -2.47
C LEU A 68 -1.09 0.33 -2.09
N ALA A 69 -1.48 0.79 -0.89
CA ALA A 69 -1.11 2.11 -0.39
C ALA A 69 0.41 2.25 -0.20
N GLY A 70 1.07 1.21 0.30
CA GLY A 70 2.52 1.16 0.40
C GLY A 70 3.20 1.29 -0.97
N ALA A 71 2.70 0.57 -1.98
CA ALA A 71 3.20 0.64 -3.35
C ALA A 71 3.00 2.03 -3.97
N ALA A 72 1.82 2.63 -3.82
CA ALA A 72 1.56 4.01 -4.24
C ALA A 72 2.54 4.99 -3.58
N GLY A 73 2.77 4.87 -2.28
CA GLY A 73 3.74 5.68 -1.56
C GLY A 73 5.19 5.50 -2.06
N MET A 74 5.57 4.28 -2.47
CA MET A 74 6.88 4.04 -3.10
C MET A 74 7.01 4.71 -4.47
N LEU A 75 5.96 4.64 -5.30
CA LEU A 75 5.94 5.30 -6.61
C LEU A 75 6.04 6.83 -6.47
N VAL A 76 5.29 7.41 -5.53
CA VAL A 76 5.37 8.85 -5.21
C VAL A 76 6.78 9.22 -4.76
N ARG A 77 7.39 8.46 -3.85
CA ARG A 77 8.76 8.73 -3.35
C ARG A 77 9.84 8.54 -4.41
N ALA A 78 9.63 7.66 -5.39
CA ALA A 78 10.55 7.47 -6.50
C ALA A 78 10.62 8.72 -7.41
N GLY A 79 9.67 9.66 -7.29
CA GLY A 79 9.68 10.91 -8.04
C GLY A 79 9.57 10.73 -9.57
N THR A 80 9.14 9.55 -10.02
CA THR A 80 8.93 9.28 -11.43
C THR A 80 7.68 10.02 -11.89
N ALA A 81 7.79 10.81 -12.94
CA ALA A 81 6.63 11.44 -13.56
C ALA A 81 5.72 10.34 -14.14
N LEU A 82 4.60 10.11 -13.48
CA LEU A 82 3.56 9.18 -13.91
C LEU A 82 2.39 9.99 -14.48
N ASN A 83 1.76 9.47 -15.53
CA ASN A 83 0.58 10.09 -16.13
C ASN A 83 -0.63 10.09 -15.18
N LEU A 84 -0.67 9.14 -14.23
CA LEU A 84 -1.71 9.02 -13.22
C LEU A 84 -1.09 9.10 -11.83
N ASP A 85 -1.77 9.80 -10.91
CA ASP A 85 -1.40 9.80 -9.49
C ASP A 85 -1.65 8.40 -8.89
N PRO A 86 -0.61 7.69 -8.40
CA PRO A 86 -0.77 6.37 -7.82
C PRO A 86 -1.73 6.34 -6.64
N VAL A 87 -1.83 7.43 -5.87
CA VAL A 87 -2.75 7.50 -4.72
C VAL A 87 -4.19 7.53 -5.20
N GLU A 88 -4.47 8.23 -6.30
CA GLU A 88 -5.80 8.27 -6.91
C GLU A 88 -6.21 6.92 -7.49
N VAL A 89 -5.27 6.17 -8.10
CA VAL A 89 -5.53 4.79 -8.54
C VAL A 89 -5.94 3.92 -7.35
N VAL A 90 -5.19 3.97 -6.24
CA VAL A 90 -5.55 3.19 -5.04
C VAL A 90 -6.88 3.66 -4.43
N ARG A 91 -7.16 4.98 -4.41
CA ARG A 91 -8.45 5.51 -3.96
C ARG A 91 -9.61 4.97 -4.80
N SER A 92 -9.45 4.89 -6.12
CA SER A 92 -10.42 4.26 -7.01
C SER A 92 -10.56 2.75 -6.74
N MET A 93 -9.48 2.04 -6.43
CA MET A 93 -9.54 0.62 -6.05
C MET A 93 -10.29 0.41 -4.73
N LEU A 94 -10.13 1.30 -3.74
CA LEU A 94 -10.84 1.25 -2.46
C LEU A 94 -12.36 1.45 -2.61
N ALA A 95 -12.82 2.00 -3.74
CA ALA A 95 -14.25 2.11 -4.05
C ALA A 95 -14.83 0.82 -4.69
N LEU A 96 -13.98 -0.13 -5.10
CA LEU A 96 -14.42 -1.38 -5.74
C LEU A 96 -14.87 -2.43 -4.72
N PRO A 97 -15.78 -3.36 -5.08
CA PRO A 97 -16.31 -4.36 -4.17
C PRO A 97 -15.24 -5.26 -3.52
N SER A 98 -14.11 -5.48 -4.18
CA SER A 98 -13.01 -6.29 -3.62
C SER A 98 -12.34 -5.63 -2.41
N LEU A 99 -12.32 -4.30 -2.33
CA LEU A 99 -11.56 -3.53 -1.33
C LEU A 99 -12.38 -2.46 -0.59
N THR A 100 -13.69 -2.36 -0.85
CA THR A 100 -14.56 -1.45 -0.11
C THR A 100 -14.49 -1.71 1.41
N ASP A 101 -14.56 -0.64 2.19
CA ASP A 101 -14.45 -0.65 3.66
C ASP A 101 -13.14 -1.26 4.22
N THR A 102 -12.04 -1.23 3.45
CA THR A 102 -10.72 -1.66 3.95
C THR A 102 -9.90 -0.52 4.54
N GLY A 103 -10.14 0.72 4.10
CA GLY A 103 -9.47 1.92 4.59
C GLY A 103 -9.77 3.15 3.73
N HIS A 104 -9.11 4.26 4.04
CA HIS A 104 -9.22 5.53 3.31
C HIS A 104 -7.88 6.30 3.37
N TYR A 105 -7.77 7.34 2.55
CA TYR A 105 -6.67 8.31 2.64
C TYR A 105 -7.11 9.53 3.43
N GLU A 106 -6.23 10.01 4.31
CA GLU A 106 -6.34 11.28 5.01
C GLU A 106 -5.29 12.26 4.48
N ARG A 107 -5.65 13.55 4.48
CA ARG A 107 -4.75 14.66 4.16
C ARG A 107 -4.74 15.63 5.35
N PRO A 108 -3.87 15.41 6.35
CA PRO A 108 -3.91 16.13 7.62
C PRO A 108 -3.29 17.54 7.56
N PHE A 109 -2.61 17.89 6.46
CA PHE A 109 -1.89 19.16 6.31
C PHE A 109 -2.32 19.87 5.02
N ASP A 110 -3.00 21.00 5.16
CA ASP A 110 -3.57 21.75 4.01
C ASP A 110 -2.52 22.38 3.10
N ASP A 111 -1.32 22.65 3.64
CA ASP A 111 -0.17 23.22 2.93
C ASP A 111 0.69 22.15 2.22
N ARG A 112 0.31 20.87 2.31
CA ARG A 112 1.08 19.73 1.78
C ARG A 112 0.24 18.91 0.80
N ALA A 113 0.91 18.24 -0.13
CA ALA A 113 0.27 17.28 -1.03
C ALA A 113 0.24 15.84 -0.47
N ASP A 114 0.98 15.59 0.62
CA ASP A 114 1.09 14.28 1.25
C ASP A 114 -0.26 13.74 1.72
N ARG A 115 -0.50 12.46 1.43
CA ARG A 115 -1.72 11.73 1.79
C ARG A 115 -1.31 10.44 2.50
N PHE A 116 -2.02 10.09 3.56
CA PHE A 116 -1.71 8.96 4.41
C PHE A 116 -2.85 7.98 4.44
N PHE A 117 -2.55 6.70 4.22
CA PHE A 117 -3.55 5.64 4.27
C PHE A 117 -3.81 5.19 5.70
N VAL A 118 -5.09 5.02 6.05
CA VAL A 118 -5.55 4.51 7.35
C VAL A 118 -6.52 3.36 7.10
N ARG A 119 -6.28 2.21 7.73
CA ARG A 119 -7.19 1.07 7.62
C ARG A 119 -8.42 1.23 8.49
N HIS A 120 -9.52 0.60 8.07
CA HIS A 120 -10.71 0.37 8.90
C HIS A 120 -10.63 -0.92 9.72
N ASN A 121 -9.61 -1.76 9.49
CA ASN A 121 -9.41 -3.01 10.21
C ASN A 121 -7.95 -3.22 10.66
N CYS A 122 -7.77 -4.07 11.68
CA CYS A 122 -6.47 -4.40 12.22
C CYS A 122 -5.81 -5.55 11.44
N CYS A 123 -4.59 -5.35 10.94
CA CYS A 123 -3.79 -6.39 10.27
C CYS A 123 -3.25 -7.48 11.21
N MET A 124 -3.37 -7.27 12.52
CA MET A 124 -2.86 -8.16 13.58
C MET A 124 -1.33 -8.35 13.59
N PHE A 125 -0.57 -7.52 12.86
CA PHE A 125 0.89 -7.61 12.82
C PHE A 125 1.53 -7.49 14.22
N TYR A 126 0.93 -6.70 15.12
CA TYR A 126 1.38 -6.53 16.50
C TYR A 126 1.38 -7.84 17.31
N ARG A 127 0.71 -8.90 16.84
CA ARG A 127 0.69 -10.22 17.49
C ARG A 127 1.84 -11.13 17.06
N VAL A 128 2.57 -10.77 16.00
CA VAL A 128 3.75 -11.51 15.57
C VAL A 128 4.89 -11.19 16.53
N HIS A 129 5.73 -12.18 16.86
CA HIS A 129 6.88 -11.94 17.72
C HIS A 129 7.82 -10.88 17.10
N GLY A 130 8.14 -9.82 17.85
CA GLY A 130 8.89 -8.66 17.34
C GLY A 130 8.06 -7.72 16.46
N GLY A 131 6.77 -7.96 16.27
CA GLY A 131 5.85 -7.10 15.54
C GLY A 131 5.40 -5.90 16.37
N GLY A 132 5.24 -4.75 15.72
CA GLY A 132 4.68 -3.53 16.30
C GLY A 132 3.33 -3.17 15.68
N THR A 133 2.85 -1.96 15.95
CA THR A 133 1.78 -1.37 15.15
C THR A 133 2.32 -1.01 13.76
N CYS A 134 1.50 -1.20 12.74
CA CYS A 134 1.82 -0.79 11.38
C CYS A 134 1.59 0.72 11.19
N GLY A 135 2.19 1.31 10.15
CA GLY A 135 2.08 2.75 9.86
C GLY A 135 0.66 3.24 9.54
N ASP A 136 -0.23 2.34 9.16
CA ASP A 136 -1.65 2.57 8.82
C ASP A 136 -2.62 1.95 9.85
N CYS A 137 -2.15 1.73 11.09
CA CYS A 137 -2.90 0.98 12.09
C CYS A 137 -4.15 1.73 12.60
N VAL A 138 -5.31 1.07 12.50
CA VAL A 138 -6.59 1.54 13.07
C VAL A 138 -6.56 1.72 14.60
N LEU A 139 -5.63 1.04 15.29
CA LEU A 139 -5.49 1.11 16.74
C LEU A 139 -4.59 2.27 17.20
N THR A 140 -3.89 2.96 16.28
CA THR A 140 -3.05 4.10 16.64
C THR A 140 -3.95 5.29 17.00
N PRO A 141 -3.83 5.86 18.22
CA PRO A 141 -4.57 7.06 18.61
C PRO A 141 -4.29 8.22 17.66
N GLU A 142 -5.29 9.08 17.46
CA GLU A 142 -5.21 10.20 16.52
C GLU A 142 -4.02 11.14 16.80
N THR A 143 -3.76 11.46 18.06
CA THR A 143 -2.62 12.32 18.46
C THR A 143 -1.28 11.73 18.05
N GLN A 144 -1.08 10.43 18.29
CA GLN A 144 0.13 9.71 17.90
C GLN A 144 0.24 9.61 16.36
N ARG A 145 -0.89 9.40 15.67
CA ARG A 145 -0.94 9.34 14.21
C ARG A 145 -0.50 10.66 13.58
N LEU A 146 -1.02 11.78 14.09
CA LEU A 146 -0.62 13.13 13.64
C LEU A 146 0.89 13.37 13.84
N GLU A 147 1.46 12.92 14.96
CA GLU A 147 2.91 13.03 15.21
C GLU A 147 3.73 12.17 14.23
N MET A 148 3.29 10.94 13.96
CA MET A 148 3.91 10.07 12.95
C MET A 148 3.91 10.74 11.57
N TRP A 149 2.78 11.35 11.17
CA TRP A 149 2.67 12.03 9.88
C TRP A 149 3.52 13.30 9.80
N ARG A 150 3.57 14.12 10.87
CA ARG A 150 4.48 15.27 10.94
C ARG A 150 5.94 14.84 10.75
N THR A 151 6.32 13.74 11.39
CA THR A 151 7.68 13.20 11.28
C THR A 151 7.96 12.70 9.85
N ALA A 152 6.99 12.04 9.22
CA ALA A 152 7.15 11.50 7.86
C ALA A 152 7.36 12.58 6.79
N VAL A 153 6.79 13.78 6.96
CA VAL A 153 6.91 14.90 6.01
C VAL A 153 7.93 15.95 6.44
N ALA A 154 8.58 15.74 7.59
CA ALA A 154 9.66 16.60 8.04
C ALA A 154 10.77 16.60 6.98
N PRO A 155 11.32 17.77 6.63
CA PRO A 155 12.47 17.83 5.74
C PRO A 155 13.56 16.90 6.29
N ALA A 156 14.08 16.00 5.44
CA ALA A 156 15.20 15.17 5.83
C ALA A 156 16.34 16.10 6.30
N GLY A 157 16.75 15.98 7.57
CA GLY A 157 17.78 16.82 8.14
C GLY A 157 18.98 16.89 7.20
N GLY A 158 19.33 18.12 6.78
CA GLY A 158 20.35 18.35 5.76
C GLY A 158 21.68 17.72 6.18
N LYS A 159 22.04 16.61 5.54
CA LYS A 159 23.44 16.20 5.49
C LYS A 159 24.12 17.17 4.52
N THR A 160 24.75 18.20 5.06
CA THR A 160 25.75 18.98 4.32
C THR A 160 26.77 18.01 3.75
N ARG A 161 26.77 17.86 2.42
CA ARG A 161 27.84 17.15 1.71
C ARG A 161 29.10 18.01 1.89
N PRO A 162 30.19 17.51 2.51
CA PRO A 162 31.41 18.29 2.58
C PRO A 162 31.90 18.53 1.16
N THR A 163 32.05 19.79 0.79
CA THR A 163 32.76 20.22 -0.42
C THR A 163 34.25 19.95 -0.19
N GLY A 164 34.74 18.87 -0.80
CA GLY A 164 36.15 18.70 -1.14
C GLY A 164 36.38 19.18 -2.56
#